data_AF-A0A9E5UAK6-F1
#
_entry.id   AF-A0A9E5UAK6-F1
#
_cell.length_a   1.000
_cell.length_b   1.000
_cell.length_c   1.000
_cell.angle_alpha   90.00
_cell.angle_beta   90.00
_cell.angle_gamma   90.00
#
_symmetry.space_group_name_H-M   'P 1'
#
loop_
_entity.id
_entity.type
_entity.pdbx_description
1 polymer ?
#
loop_
_entity_poly.entity_id
_entity_poly.type
_entity_poly.pdbx_seq_one_letter_code
_entity_poly.pdbx_strand_id
1 'polypeptide(L)'
;VPENRNDPGSRWITVPFGRLPGTGAEGDAAVFFIAGGPGASGIGSFAGNAEWLLPLRAFGDIVMVEQRGTGFSRPRLDCAERWDLTISAPLARRDLIASARQRFAACRRAWETEGVDLAGYNTVAYANDIIAVADALGYRRFS
;
A
#
# COMPACT_ATOMS: atom_id res chain seq x y z
N VAL A 1 -8.45 -9.77 0.75
CA VAL A 1 -8.25 -9.85 2.22
C VAL A 1 -9.37 -9.12 2.94
N PRO A 2 -9.71 -9.44 4.20
CA PRO A 2 -10.67 -8.64 4.98
C PRO A 2 -10.15 -7.22 5.18
N GLU A 3 -11.01 -6.21 5.02
CA GLU A 3 -10.66 -4.80 5.21
C GLU A 3 -10.16 -4.55 6.62
N ASN A 4 -10.88 -5.08 7.61
CA ASN A 4 -10.49 -5.00 9.02
C ASN A 4 -10.57 -6.38 9.65
N ARG A 5 -9.40 -6.99 9.92
CA ARG A 5 -9.33 -8.33 10.52
C ARG A 5 -9.86 -8.39 11.96
N ASN A 6 -10.07 -7.26 12.63
CA ASN A 6 -10.70 -7.19 13.95
C ASN A 6 -12.23 -7.18 13.88
N ASP A 7 -12.80 -7.02 12.68
CA ASP A 7 -14.23 -7.09 12.43
C ASP A 7 -14.53 -8.28 11.49
N PRO A 8 -15.12 -9.37 12.01
CA PRO A 8 -15.52 -10.53 11.20
C PRO A 8 -16.54 -10.20 10.11
N GLY A 9 -17.29 -9.10 10.25
CA GLY A 9 -18.25 -8.61 9.27
C GLY A 9 -17.65 -7.65 8.23
N SER A 10 -16.36 -7.33 8.32
CA SER A 10 -15.73 -6.38 7.40
C SER A 10 -15.76 -6.87 5.95
N ARG A 11 -15.89 -5.91 5.03
CA ARG A 11 -15.88 -6.21 3.60
C ARG A 11 -14.52 -6.73 3.15
N TRP A 12 -14.52 -7.36 1.98
CA TRP A 12 -13.29 -7.77 1.31
C TRP A 12 -12.70 -6.63 0.49
N ILE A 13 -11.38 -6.48 0.55
CA ILE A 13 -10.61 -5.57 -0.30
C ILE A 13 -9.64 -6.36 -1.18
N THR A 14 -9.29 -5.75 -2.31
CA THR A 14 -8.32 -6.31 -3.26
C THR A 14 -6.96 -5.68 -3.03
N VAL A 15 -5.96 -6.54 -2.79
CA VAL A 15 -4.56 -6.17 -2.65
C VAL A 15 -3.79 -6.85 -3.79
N PRO A 16 -3.43 -6.11 -4.86
CA PRO A 16 -2.64 -6.66 -5.95
C PRO A 16 -1.20 -6.94 -5.51
N PHE A 17 -0.58 -7.91 -6.17
CA PHE A 17 0.84 -8.16 -6.06
C PHE A 17 1.44 -8.51 -7.42
N GLY A 18 2.73 -8.25 -7.59
CA GLY A 18 3.54 -8.73 -8.70
C GLY A 18 4.50 -9.80 -8.21
N ARG A 19 4.85 -10.75 -9.08
CA ARG A 19 5.86 -11.78 -8.82
C ARG A 19 6.85 -11.82 -9.98
N LEU A 20 8.13 -11.70 -9.67
CA LEU A 20 9.22 -11.96 -10.62
C LEU A 20 9.87 -13.29 -10.22
N PRO A 21 9.77 -14.33 -11.06
CA PRO A 21 10.35 -15.62 -10.76
C PRO A 21 11.86 -15.54 -10.50
N GLY A 22 12.37 -16.29 -9.53
CA GLY A 22 13.80 -16.45 -9.28
C GLY A 22 14.54 -17.04 -10.48
N THR A 23 15.86 -16.86 -10.50
CA THR A 23 16.76 -17.40 -11.54
C THR A 23 17.77 -18.41 -11.00
N GLY A 24 17.79 -18.64 -9.68
CA GLY A 24 18.64 -19.63 -9.01
C GLY A 24 18.02 -21.03 -8.97
N ALA A 25 18.68 -21.96 -8.26
CA ALA A 25 18.14 -23.30 -8.03
C ALA A 25 16.79 -23.22 -7.30
N GLU A 26 15.85 -24.11 -7.66
CA GLU A 26 14.48 -24.14 -7.13
C GLU A 26 14.48 -24.10 -5.59
N GLY A 27 13.73 -23.14 -5.03
CA GLY A 27 13.59 -23.01 -3.59
C GLY A 27 12.30 -22.27 -3.23
N ASP A 28 11.73 -22.62 -2.08
CA ASP A 28 10.48 -22.07 -1.53
C ASP A 28 10.66 -20.68 -0.89
N ALA A 29 11.64 -19.89 -1.35
CA ALA A 29 12.03 -18.62 -0.76
C ALA A 29 11.61 -17.44 -1.64
N ALA A 30 11.14 -16.37 -1.00
CA ALA A 30 10.80 -15.12 -1.66
C ALA A 30 11.37 -13.91 -0.89
N VAL A 31 11.66 -12.85 -1.64
CA VAL A 31 11.98 -11.52 -1.12
C VAL A 31 10.79 -10.62 -1.38
N PHE A 32 10.19 -10.10 -0.32
CA PHE A 32 9.08 -9.17 -0.41
C PHE A 32 9.60 -7.74 -0.43
N PHE A 33 9.38 -7.08 -1.56
CA PHE A 33 9.65 -5.67 -1.70
C PHE A 33 8.48 -4.83 -1.19
N ILE A 34 8.77 -3.96 -0.23
CA ILE A 34 7.84 -2.98 0.30
C ILE A 34 8.33 -1.61 -0.13
N ALA A 35 7.48 -0.86 -0.84
CA ALA A 35 7.74 0.54 -1.11
C ALA A 35 7.59 1.38 0.17
N GLY A 36 8.50 2.32 0.37
CA GLY A 36 8.44 3.29 1.47
C GLY A 36 7.37 4.37 1.28
N GLY A 37 7.42 5.43 2.09
CA GLY A 37 6.42 6.50 2.06
C GLY A 37 5.81 6.72 3.44
N PRO A 38 4.61 6.19 3.77
CA PRO A 38 3.68 5.30 3.05
C PRO A 38 2.95 5.96 1.85
N GLY A 39 2.08 5.20 1.17
CA GLY A 39 1.30 5.71 0.02
C GLY A 39 1.88 5.35 -1.35
N ALA A 40 3.12 4.88 -1.41
CA ALA A 40 3.75 4.45 -2.65
C ALA A 40 3.21 3.08 -3.10
N SER A 41 3.15 2.90 -4.42
CA SER A 41 2.78 1.63 -5.03
C SER A 41 3.94 0.65 -4.96
N GLY A 42 3.71 -0.53 -4.38
CA GLY A 42 4.71 -1.60 -4.30
C GLY A 42 5.14 -2.06 -5.69
N ILE A 43 4.17 -2.25 -6.59
CA ILE A 43 4.41 -2.68 -7.98
C ILE A 43 4.99 -1.53 -8.80
N GLY A 44 4.37 -0.34 -8.72
CA GLY A 44 4.78 0.84 -9.48
C GLY A 44 6.15 1.38 -9.11
N SER A 45 6.63 1.12 -7.89
CA SER A 45 7.99 1.50 -7.48
C SER A 45 9.07 0.57 -8.03
N PHE A 46 8.71 -0.57 -8.63
CA PHE A 46 9.69 -1.56 -9.10
C PHE A 46 10.67 -0.97 -10.13
N ALA A 47 10.16 -0.25 -11.14
CA ALA A 47 11.00 0.24 -12.24
C ALA A 47 12.14 1.15 -11.75
N GLY A 48 11.87 2.03 -10.77
CA GLY A 48 12.88 2.90 -10.17
C GLY A 48 13.85 2.18 -9.24
N ASN A 49 13.59 0.92 -8.90
CA ASN A 49 14.37 0.11 -7.97
C ASN A 49 14.95 -1.16 -8.62
N ALA A 50 14.77 -1.32 -9.94
CA ALA A 50 15.06 -2.56 -10.64
C ALA A 50 16.55 -2.94 -10.57
N GLU A 51 17.45 -1.96 -10.59
CA GLU A 51 18.90 -2.19 -10.57
C GLU A 51 19.36 -3.00 -9.35
N TRP A 52 18.82 -2.71 -8.16
CA TRP A 52 19.19 -3.39 -6.93
C TRP A 52 18.23 -4.54 -6.57
N LEU A 53 16.98 -4.50 -7.05
CA LEU A 53 16.02 -5.59 -6.86
C LEU A 53 16.37 -6.81 -7.72
N LEU A 54 16.63 -6.63 -9.02
CA LEU A 54 16.81 -7.75 -9.96
C LEU A 54 17.89 -8.76 -9.55
N PRO A 55 19.06 -8.37 -9.01
CA PRO A 55 20.05 -9.33 -8.49
C PRO A 55 19.51 -10.26 -7.39
N LEU A 56 18.49 -9.84 -6.63
CA LEU A 56 17.89 -10.65 -5.58
C LEU A 56 17.14 -11.87 -6.12
N ARG A 57 16.83 -11.91 -7.43
CA ARG A 57 16.25 -13.10 -8.10
C ARG A 57 17.16 -14.33 -8.01
N ALA A 58 18.45 -14.15 -7.75
CA ALA A 58 19.36 -15.26 -7.46
C ALA A 58 19.03 -16.01 -6.16
N PHE A 59 18.32 -15.36 -5.22
CA PHE A 59 18.01 -15.89 -3.89
C PHE A 59 16.56 -16.34 -3.72
N GLY A 60 15.68 -16.00 -4.66
CA GLY A 60 14.26 -16.37 -4.61
C GLY A 60 13.41 -15.52 -5.53
N ASP A 61 12.09 -15.72 -5.47
CA ASP A 61 11.15 -14.86 -6.17
C ASP A 61 11.15 -13.46 -5.56
N ILE A 62 10.98 -12.43 -6.38
CA ILE A 62 10.72 -11.08 -5.87
C ILE A 62 9.21 -10.84 -5.92
N VAL A 63 8.61 -10.57 -4.77
CA VAL A 63 7.18 -10.30 -4.64
C VAL A 63 7.00 -8.84 -4.26
N MET A 64 6.22 -8.10 -5.05
CA MET A 64 5.88 -6.71 -4.78
C MET A 64 4.41 -6.65 -4.38
N VAL A 65 4.09 -6.18 -3.18
CA VAL A 65 2.71 -6.14 -2.68
C VAL A 65 2.23 -4.70 -2.59
N GLU A 66 1.09 -4.40 -3.18
CA GLU A 66 0.45 -3.09 -2.99
C GLU A 66 0.06 -2.88 -1.54
N GLN A 67 0.31 -1.68 -1.01
CA GLN A 67 -0.29 -1.31 0.25
C GLN A 67 -1.80 -1.13 0.05
N ARG A 68 -2.59 -1.63 1.01
CA ARG A 68 -4.03 -1.38 1.04
C ARG A 68 -4.32 0.11 0.92
N GLY A 69 -5.29 0.49 0.09
CA GLY A 69 -5.63 1.90 -0.13
C GLY A 69 -4.70 2.66 -1.08
N THR A 70 -3.63 2.05 -1.62
CA THR A 70 -2.67 2.75 -2.50
C THR A 70 -2.56 2.09 -3.87
N GLY A 71 -1.91 2.77 -4.82
CA GLY A 71 -1.50 2.19 -6.09
C GLY A 71 -2.63 1.48 -6.85
N PHE A 72 -2.53 0.16 -6.97
CA PHE A 72 -3.52 -0.66 -7.67
C PHE A 72 -4.56 -1.30 -6.74
N SER A 73 -4.47 -1.11 -5.41
CA SER A 73 -5.43 -1.63 -4.45
C SER A 73 -6.85 -1.13 -4.68
N ARG A 74 -7.84 -1.91 -4.24
CA ARG A 74 -9.26 -1.52 -4.25
C ARG A 74 -9.87 -1.73 -2.86
N PRO A 75 -10.41 -0.68 -2.23
CA PRO A 75 -10.45 0.71 -2.69
C PRO A 75 -9.05 1.35 -2.73
N ARG A 76 -8.92 2.43 -3.50
CA ARG A 76 -7.74 3.29 -3.54
C ARG A 76 -8.12 4.62 -2.88
N LEU A 77 -7.56 4.88 -1.69
CA LEU A 77 -7.98 5.96 -0.79
C LEU A 77 -7.36 7.31 -1.17
N ASP A 78 -7.52 7.71 -2.43
CA ASP A 78 -7.12 9.05 -2.86
C ASP A 78 -8.10 10.09 -2.30
N CYS A 79 -7.59 11.23 -1.86
CA CYS A 79 -8.44 12.39 -1.53
C CYS A 79 -8.66 13.23 -2.79
N ALA A 80 -9.92 13.45 -3.16
CA ALA A 80 -10.27 14.21 -4.36
C ALA A 80 -10.05 15.73 -4.20
N GLU A 81 -9.95 16.21 -2.96
CA GLU A 81 -9.81 17.63 -2.64
C GLU A 81 -8.46 18.19 -3.12
N ARG A 82 -8.49 19.00 -4.17
CA ARG A 82 -7.31 19.72 -4.67
C ARG A 82 -6.83 20.76 -3.68
N TRP A 83 -5.55 20.78 -3.35
CA TRP A 83 -4.93 21.87 -2.59
C TRP A 83 -5.07 23.20 -3.35
N ASP A 84 -5.96 24.07 -2.86
CA ASP A 84 -6.06 25.45 -3.34
C ASP A 84 -5.11 26.32 -2.51
N LEU A 85 -3.82 26.09 -2.73
CA LEU A 85 -2.74 26.84 -2.10
C LEU A 85 -1.93 27.52 -3.19
N THR A 86 -1.82 28.84 -3.13
CA THR A 86 -0.91 29.60 -3.97
C THR A 86 0.52 29.36 -3.49
N ILE A 87 1.21 28.38 -4.08
CA ILE A 87 2.59 27.99 -3.70
C ILE A 87 3.60 29.14 -3.93
N SER A 88 3.25 30.13 -4.77
CA SER A 88 4.08 31.30 -5.06
C SER A 88 3.99 32.42 -4.04
N ALA A 89 3.17 32.30 -2.98
CA ALA A 89 3.03 33.31 -1.94
C ALA A 89 3.33 32.75 -0.54
N PRO A 90 3.87 33.56 0.39
CA PRO A 90 4.03 33.15 1.78
C PRO A 90 2.67 32.77 2.37
N LEU A 91 2.52 31.51 2.76
CA LEU A 91 1.33 31.00 3.41
C LEU A 91 1.54 30.97 4.93
N ALA A 92 0.66 31.63 5.69
CA ALA A 92 0.73 31.54 7.13
C ALA A 92 0.44 30.11 7.59
N ARG A 93 1.27 29.57 8.48
CA ARG A 93 1.15 28.19 9.00
C ARG A 93 -0.25 27.87 9.52
N ARG A 94 -0.92 28.83 10.16
CA ARG A 94 -2.28 28.67 10.69
C ARG A 94 -3.30 28.38 9.59
N ASP A 95 -3.18 29.07 8.45
CA ASP A 95 -4.13 28.98 7.34
C ASP A 95 -3.90 27.66 6.58
N LEU A 96 -2.64 27.24 6.44
CA LEU A 96 -2.28 25.91 5.94
C LEU A 96 -2.90 24.79 6.77
N ILE A 97 -2.77 24.86 8.11
CA ILE A 97 -3.30 23.84 9.01
C ILE A 97 -4.84 23.81 8.95
N ALA A 98 -5.49 24.97 8.91
CA ALA A 98 -6.95 25.06 8.80
C ALA A 98 -7.44 24.42 7.48
N SER A 99 -6.81 24.76 6.37
CA SER A 99 -7.10 24.19 5.05
C SER A 99 -6.88 22.68 5.02
N ALA A 100 -5.75 22.20 5.53
CA ALA A 100 -5.45 20.76 5.61
C ALA A 100 -6.48 20.00 6.45
N ARG A 101 -6.85 20.51 7.63
CA ARG A 101 -7.85 19.89 8.50
C ARG A 101 -9.21 19.76 7.81
N GLN A 102 -9.67 20.83 7.16
CA GLN A 102 -10.95 20.81 6.46
C GLN A 102 -10.97 19.74 5.36
N ARG A 103 -9.87 19.66 4.58
CA ARG A 103 -9.72 18.73 3.46
C ARG A 103 -9.63 17.28 3.91
N PHE A 104 -8.76 16.98 4.86
CA PHE A 104 -8.65 15.62 5.39
C PHE A 104 -9.94 15.18 6.09
N ALA A 105 -10.66 16.08 6.76
CA ALA A 105 -11.96 15.76 7.32
C ALA A 105 -13.01 15.48 6.24
N ALA A 106 -12.98 16.18 5.10
CA ALA A 106 -13.87 15.91 3.97
C ALA A 106 -13.55 14.57 3.30
N CYS A 107 -12.27 14.32 3.00
CA CYS A 107 -11.80 13.05 2.45
C CYS A 107 -12.16 11.87 3.35
N ARG A 108 -11.94 12.00 4.67
CA ARG A 108 -12.33 10.97 5.65
C ARG A 108 -13.82 10.68 5.59
N ARG A 109 -14.66 11.72 5.62
CA ARG A 109 -16.12 11.57 5.56
C ARG A 109 -16.60 10.95 4.26
N ALA A 110 -15.98 11.28 3.12
CA ALA A 110 -16.34 10.69 1.83
C ALA A 110 -16.15 9.17 1.86
N TRP A 111 -14.99 8.70 2.31
CA TRP A 111 -14.73 7.27 2.42
C TRP A 111 -15.58 6.58 3.50
N GLU A 112 -15.80 7.22 4.65
CA GLU A 112 -16.72 6.71 5.68
C GLU A 112 -18.15 6.55 5.13
N THR A 113 -18.61 7.48 4.28
CA THR A 113 -19.92 7.42 3.61
C THR A 113 -20.02 6.29 2.60
N GLU A 114 -18.91 5.95 1.93
CA GLU A 114 -18.81 4.77 1.04
C GLU A 114 -18.66 3.45 1.81
N GLY A 115 -18.75 3.48 3.15
CA GLY A 115 -18.66 2.31 4.00
C GLY A 115 -17.24 1.74 4.11
N VAL A 116 -16.22 2.57 3.88
CA VAL A 116 -14.82 2.19 4.08
C VAL A 116 -14.49 2.20 5.57
N ASP A 117 -14.05 1.07 6.11
CA ASP A 117 -13.49 1.04 7.47
C ASP A 117 -12.04 1.51 7.48
N LEU A 118 -11.86 2.82 7.73
CA LEU A 118 -10.54 3.45 7.77
C LEU A 118 -9.62 2.89 8.86
N ALA A 119 -10.14 2.24 9.91
CA ALA A 119 -9.30 1.59 10.92
C ALA A 119 -8.48 0.44 10.33
N GLY A 120 -8.93 -0.14 9.21
CA GLY A 120 -8.21 -1.16 8.47
C GLY A 120 -6.97 -0.67 7.73
N TYR A 121 -6.76 0.63 7.53
CA TYR A 121 -5.71 1.16 6.64
C TYR A 121 -4.48 1.61 7.43
N ASN A 122 -3.74 0.63 7.94
CA ASN A 122 -2.55 0.86 8.75
C ASN A 122 -1.44 -0.18 8.47
N THR A 123 -0.24 0.06 9.00
CA THR A 123 0.95 -0.78 8.75
C THR A 123 0.81 -2.20 9.27
N VAL A 124 0.15 -2.42 10.42
CA VAL A 124 -0.08 -3.77 10.96
C VAL A 124 -0.97 -4.57 10.02
N ALA A 125 -2.04 -3.94 9.54
CA ALA A 125 -2.96 -4.58 8.62
C ALA A 125 -2.30 -4.86 7.26
N TYR A 126 -1.39 -4.00 6.80
CA TYR A 126 -0.59 -4.24 5.59
C TYR A 126 0.42 -5.38 5.77
N ALA A 127 1.11 -5.48 6.91
CA ALA A 127 1.99 -6.62 7.21
C ALA A 127 1.23 -7.96 7.16
N ASN A 128 -0.01 -7.98 7.65
CA ASN A 128 -0.88 -9.15 7.53
C ASN A 128 -1.32 -9.46 6.09
N ASP A 129 -1.33 -8.47 5.18
CA ASP A 129 -1.58 -8.70 3.76
C ASP A 129 -0.39 -9.35 3.07
N ILE A 130 0.83 -8.94 3.45
CA ILE A 130 2.08 -9.55 2.99
C ILE A 130 2.09 -11.04 3.36
N ILE A 131 1.75 -11.38 4.60
CA ILE A 131 1.62 -12.77 5.06
C ILE A 131 0.56 -13.51 4.22
N ALA A 132 -0.62 -12.92 4.01
CA ALA A 132 -1.68 -13.55 3.21
C ALA A 132 -1.26 -13.79 1.76
N VAL A 133 -0.45 -12.91 1.17
CA VAL A 133 0.14 -13.11 -0.17
C VAL A 133 1.19 -14.22 -0.13
N ALA A 134 2.04 -14.28 0.89
CA ALA A 134 3.02 -15.34 1.06
C ALA A 134 2.35 -16.72 1.16
N ASP A 135 1.30 -16.83 1.98
CA ASP A 135 0.51 -18.06 2.13
C ASP A 135 -0.17 -18.46 0.82
N ALA A 136 -0.76 -17.49 0.10
CA ALA A 136 -1.42 -17.74 -1.18
C ALA A 136 -0.45 -18.19 -2.29
N LEU A 137 0.83 -17.79 -2.20
CA LEU A 137 1.89 -18.19 -3.13
C LEU A 137 2.65 -19.45 -2.66
N GLY A 138 2.34 -19.97 -1.48
CA GLY A 138 2.94 -21.20 -0.94
C GLY A 138 4.34 -21.03 -0.34
N TYR A 139 4.76 -19.80 0.00
CA TYR A 139 6.07 -19.59 0.60
C TYR A 139 6.08 -19.94 2.08
N ARG A 140 6.96 -20.88 2.46
CA ARG A 140 7.19 -21.25 3.86
C ARG A 140 8.21 -20.36 4.55
N ARG A 141 9.04 -19.66 3.78
CA ARG A 141 10.04 -18.71 4.26
C ARG A 141 10.09 -17.53 3.29
N PHE A 142 10.12 -16.34 3.83
CA PHE A 142 10.30 -15.12 3.07
C PHE A 142 11.08 -14.09 3.88
N SER A 143 11.69 -13.16 3.17
CA SER A 143 12.41 -12.00 3.71
C SER A 143 11.74 -10.71 3.29
#